data_AF-A0A7K0ZL89-F1
#
_entry.id   AF-A0A7K0ZL89-F1
#
_cell.length_a   1.000
_cell.length_b   1.000
_cell.length_c   1.000
_cell.angle_alpha   90.00
_cell.angle_beta   90.00
_cell.angle_gamma   90.00
#
_symmetry.space_group_name_H-M   'P 1'
#
loop_
_entity.id
_entity.type
_entity.pdbx_description
1 polymer ?
#
loop_
_entity_poly.entity_id
_entity_poly.type
_entity_poly.pdbx_seq_one_letter_code
_entity_poly.pdbx_strand_id
1 'polypeptide(L)'
;METTARPLSGGRSPSLVAYRSLADDLANGKWATGSRLPSERALAAELGVSRTILRHALRELAEAGLLEPAPQRGWFVTRQRLSEGPNTLAGFTENARERGLNPGARIICQQARPASFEEAEAMGLSPAAEIVEIERVRTLDGLPT
;
A
#
# COMPACT_ATOMS: atom_id res chain seq x y z
N MET A 1 29.30 27.72 -3.77
CA MET A 1 28.95 26.37 -3.28
C MET A 1 27.47 26.14 -3.55
N GLU A 2 27.11 25.97 -4.82
CA GLU A 2 25.73 25.77 -5.25
C GLU A 2 25.69 24.45 -6.02
N THR A 3 25.00 23.45 -5.47
CA THR A 3 24.67 22.22 -6.19
C THR A 3 23.22 22.29 -6.59
N THR A 4 22.99 22.86 -7.76
CA THR A 4 21.67 22.90 -8.40
C THR A 4 21.39 21.51 -8.97
N ALA A 5 20.47 20.78 -8.34
CA ALA A 5 19.98 19.51 -8.86
C ALA A 5 19.28 19.73 -10.20
N ARG A 6 19.87 19.16 -11.26
CA ARG A 6 19.37 19.17 -12.64
C ARG A 6 18.24 18.13 -12.78
N PRO A 7 17.13 18.43 -13.46
CA PRO A 7 16.05 17.46 -13.64
C PRO A 7 16.48 16.36 -14.63
N LEU A 8 16.28 15.09 -14.26
CA LEU A 8 16.50 13.94 -15.11
C LEU A 8 15.19 13.61 -15.85
N SER A 9 15.03 14.14 -17.07
CA SER A 9 14.01 13.70 -18.01
C SER A 9 14.36 12.33 -18.60
N GLY A 10 13.39 11.39 -18.62
CA GLY A 10 13.25 10.40 -19.69
C GLY A 10 13.85 9.00 -19.53
N GLY A 11 14.48 8.66 -18.40
CA GLY A 11 14.90 7.29 -18.07
C GLY A 11 14.29 6.86 -16.75
N ARG A 12 13.95 5.58 -16.56
CA ARG A 12 13.42 5.08 -15.27
C ARG A 12 14.35 5.56 -14.16
N SER A 13 13.83 6.35 -13.22
CA SER A 13 14.66 6.87 -12.13
C SER A 13 15.24 5.68 -11.36
N PRO A 14 16.55 5.68 -11.04
CA PRO A 14 17.16 4.58 -10.30
C PRO A 14 16.44 4.24 -8.97
N SER A 15 15.78 5.23 -8.36
CA SER A 15 14.92 5.04 -7.18
C SER A 15 13.69 4.21 -7.49
N LEU A 16 13.02 4.46 -8.62
CA LEU A 16 11.84 3.69 -9.03
C LEU A 16 12.19 2.23 -9.31
N VAL A 17 13.38 1.97 -9.86
CA VAL A 17 13.86 0.60 -10.10
C VAL A 17 14.10 -0.14 -8.78
N ALA A 18 14.79 0.50 -7.83
CA ALA A 18 15.00 -0.07 -6.49
C ALA A 18 13.69 -0.30 -5.74
N TYR A 19 12.75 0.67 -5.81
CA TYR A 19 11.43 0.55 -5.22
C TYR A 19 10.67 -0.66 -5.76
N ARG A 20 10.58 -0.79 -7.10
CA ARG A 20 9.85 -1.89 -7.73
C ARG A 20 10.44 -3.25 -7.38
N SER A 21 11.77 -3.39 -7.47
CA SER A 21 12.42 -4.66 -7.14
C SER A 21 12.17 -5.08 -5.69
N LEU A 22 12.23 -4.14 -4.75
CA LEU A 22 11.95 -4.41 -3.34
C LEU A 22 10.46 -4.69 -3.09
N ALA A 23 9.56 -3.97 -3.76
CA ALA A 23 8.12 -4.22 -3.68
C ALA A 23 7.76 -5.61 -4.20
N ASP A 24 8.35 -6.02 -5.32
CA ASP A 24 8.15 -7.35 -5.90
C ASP A 24 8.71 -8.44 -4.97
N ASP A 25 9.89 -8.26 -4.40
CA ASP A 25 10.48 -9.18 -3.42
C ASP A 25 9.60 -9.33 -2.16
N LEU A 26 9.04 -8.23 -1.67
CA LEU A 26 8.11 -8.23 -0.53
C LEU A 26 6.79 -8.93 -0.88
N ALA A 27 6.25 -8.69 -2.09
CA ALA A 27 5.03 -9.33 -2.56
C ALA A 27 5.19 -10.84 -2.79
N ASN A 28 6.37 -11.27 -3.27
CA ASN A 28 6.72 -12.68 -3.44
C ASN A 28 7.08 -13.38 -2.11
N GLY A 29 7.03 -12.67 -0.98
CA GLY A 29 7.31 -13.25 0.33
C GLY A 29 8.77 -13.62 0.55
N LYS A 30 9.71 -12.96 -0.14
CA LYS A 30 11.18 -13.16 0.06
C LYS A 30 11.57 -12.95 1.53
N TRP A 31 10.85 -12.09 2.23
CA TRP A 31 10.99 -11.85 3.67
C TRP A 31 9.64 -11.96 4.36
N ALA A 32 9.61 -12.68 5.48
CA ALA A 32 8.40 -12.86 6.27
C ALA A 32 7.96 -11.54 6.93
N THR A 33 6.66 -11.36 7.14
CA THR A 33 6.13 -10.25 7.95
C THR A 33 6.74 -10.24 9.35
N GLY A 34 7.13 -9.06 9.83
CA GLY A 34 7.82 -8.87 11.10
C GLY A 34 9.30 -9.22 11.07
N SER A 35 9.81 -9.75 9.95
CA SER A 35 11.25 -10.02 9.79
C SER A 35 12.01 -8.75 9.41
N ARG A 36 13.31 -8.77 9.72
CA ARG A 36 14.23 -7.67 9.46
C ARG A 36 14.83 -7.84 8.06
N LEU A 37 14.81 -6.76 7.27
CA LEU A 37 15.50 -6.73 5.98
C LEU A 37 17.02 -6.87 6.17
N PRO A 38 17.74 -7.33 5.14
CA PRO A 38 19.19 -7.22 5.10
C PRO A 38 19.64 -5.77 5.28
N SER A 39 20.90 -5.58 5.70
CA SER A 39 21.44 -4.23 5.88
C SER A 39 21.33 -3.41 4.59
N GLU A 40 21.13 -2.10 4.70
CA GLU A 40 21.08 -1.20 3.53
C GLU A 40 22.32 -1.36 2.63
N ARG A 41 23.49 -1.65 3.22
CA ARG A 41 24.71 -1.91 2.47
C ARG A 41 24.60 -3.15 1.58
N ALA A 42 24.00 -4.23 2.09
CA ALA A 42 23.81 -5.47 1.36
C ALA A 42 22.78 -5.31 0.23
N LEU A 43 21.63 -4.71 0.55
CA LEU A 43 20.58 -4.42 -0.43
C LEU A 43 21.05 -3.48 -1.55
N ALA A 44 21.84 -2.46 -1.22
CA ALA A 44 22.37 -1.53 -2.21
C ALA A 44 23.34 -2.23 -3.17
N ALA A 45 24.15 -3.17 -2.65
CA ALA A 45 25.06 -3.97 -3.46
C ALA A 45 24.31 -4.97 -4.35
N GLU A 46 23.28 -5.64 -3.81
CA GLU A 46 22.43 -6.58 -4.55
C GLU A 46 21.70 -5.89 -5.72
N LEU A 47 21.16 -4.70 -5.47
CA LEU A 47 20.41 -3.93 -6.47
C LEU A 47 21.29 -3.05 -7.37
N GLY A 48 22.61 -2.97 -7.11
CA GLY A 48 23.53 -2.14 -7.88
C GLY A 48 23.26 -0.62 -7.80
N VAL A 49 22.63 -0.15 -6.71
CA VAL A 49 22.26 1.27 -6.52
C VAL A 49 23.06 1.94 -5.40
N SER A 50 23.10 3.27 -5.40
CA SER A 50 23.69 3.99 -4.26
C SER A 50 22.82 3.88 -3.01
N ARG A 51 23.44 3.94 -1.83
CA ARG A 51 22.72 3.92 -0.54
C ARG A 51 21.71 5.06 -0.38
N THR A 52 21.92 6.18 -1.07
CA THR A 52 20.98 7.32 -1.06
C THR A 52 19.71 6.97 -1.83
N ILE A 53 19.86 6.33 -3.00
CA ILE A 53 18.76 5.86 -3.83
C ILE A 53 17.98 4.75 -3.09
N LEU A 54 18.69 3.79 -2.49
CA LEU A 54 18.06 2.73 -1.70
C LEU A 54 17.25 3.32 -0.53
N ARG A 55 17.82 4.27 0.23
CA ARG A 55 17.11 4.90 1.35
C ARG A 55 15.87 5.66 0.91
N HIS A 56 15.89 6.26 -0.28
CA HIS A 56 14.70 6.88 -0.85
C HIS A 56 13.60 5.84 -1.11
N ALA A 57 13.93 4.75 -1.82
CA ALA A 57 13.00 3.66 -2.09
C ALA A 57 12.44 3.02 -0.80
N LEU A 58 13.29 2.78 0.21
CA LEU A 58 12.85 2.21 1.50
C LEU A 58 11.90 3.15 2.24
N ARG A 59 12.09 4.47 2.16
CA ARG A 59 11.17 5.45 2.72
C ARG A 59 9.83 5.45 2.00
N GLU A 60 9.83 5.45 0.67
CA GLU A 60 8.60 5.35 -0.13
C GLU A 60 7.83 4.05 0.18
N LEU A 61 8.53 2.93 0.38
CA LEU A 61 7.91 1.66 0.80
C LEU A 61 7.33 1.73 2.22
N ALA A 62 7.95 2.48 3.12
CA ALA A 62 7.43 2.70 4.46
C ALA A 62 6.23 3.64 4.48
N GLU A 63 6.24 4.69 3.66
CA GLU A 63 5.08 5.56 3.43
C GLU A 63 3.90 4.77 2.82
N ALA A 64 4.19 3.80 1.94
CA ALA A 64 3.21 2.86 1.42
C ALA A 64 2.77 1.78 2.44
N GLY A 65 3.32 1.80 3.66
CA GLY A 65 2.95 0.88 4.73
C GLY A 65 3.43 -0.56 4.52
N LEU A 66 4.45 -0.79 3.69
CA LEU A 66 5.09 -2.10 3.42
C LEU A 66 6.31 -2.38 4.30
N LEU A 67 6.91 -1.33 4.84
CA LEU A 67 8.06 -1.40 5.73
C LEU A 67 7.90 -0.47 6.92
N GLU A 68 8.57 -0.79 8.02
CA GLU A 68 8.66 0.07 9.19
C GLU A 68 10.14 0.32 9.53
N PRO A 69 10.57 1.58 9.69
CA PRO A 69 11.90 1.90 10.17
C PRO A 69 11.99 1.66 11.68
N ALA A 70 12.96 0.84 12.10
CA ALA A 70 13.29 0.66 13.50
C ALA A 70 14.63 1.34 13.82
N PRO A 71 14.66 2.32 14.74
CA PRO A 71 15.89 2.99 15.16
C PRO A 71 16.97 1.97 15.52
N GLN A 72 18.15 2.10 14.92
CA GLN A 72 19.34 1.24 15.12
C GLN A 72 19.19 -0.26 14.74
N ARG A 73 17.99 -0.71 14.36
CA ARG A 73 17.72 -2.11 14.01
C ARG A 73 17.49 -2.32 12.51
N GLY A 74 17.22 -1.25 11.76
CA GLY A 74 17.06 -1.30 10.30
C GLY A 74 15.59 -1.28 9.89
N TRP A 75 15.25 -1.97 8.82
CA TRP A 75 13.89 -1.98 8.25
C TRP A 75 13.21 -3.31 8.51
N PHE A 76 11.93 -3.26 8.86
CA PHE A 76 11.12 -4.45 9.14
C PHE A 76 9.96 -4.54 8.16
N VAL A 77 9.63 -5.76 7.74
CA VAL A 77 8.48 -6.03 6.87
C VAL A 77 7.19 -5.85 7.67
N THR A 78 6.30 -4.98 7.22
CA THR A 78 4.99 -4.81 7.84
C THR A 78 3.97 -5.77 7.24
N ARG A 79 2.82 -5.91 7.91
CA ARG A 79 1.67 -6.53 7.30
C ARG A 79 1.12 -5.56 6.26
N GLN A 80 1.07 -5.97 4.98
CA GLN A 80 0.49 -5.17 3.90
C GLN A 80 -0.88 -4.63 4.33
N ARG A 81 -0.98 -3.31 4.54
CA ARG A 81 -2.29 -2.67 4.45
C ARG A 81 -2.61 -2.57 2.96
N LEU A 82 -3.72 -3.14 2.53
CA LEU A 82 -4.28 -2.80 1.22
C LEU A 82 -4.71 -1.33 1.28
N SER A 83 -3.81 -0.42 0.95
CA SER A 83 -4.17 0.94 0.63
C SER A 83 -4.74 0.92 -0.79
N GLU A 84 -6.05 0.78 -0.91
CA GLU A 84 -6.74 1.11 -2.15
C GLU A 84 -6.59 2.61 -2.37
N GLY A 85 -5.84 3.00 -3.41
CA GLY A 85 -5.95 4.36 -3.91
C GLY A 85 -7.41 4.63 -4.29
N PRO A 86 -7.91 5.87 -4.18
CA PRO A 86 -9.34 6.19 -4.23
C PRO A 86 -10.04 5.92 -5.59
N ASN A 87 -9.41 5.22 -6.54
CA ASN A 87 -10.00 5.01 -7.86
C ASN A 87 -9.40 3.84 -8.67
N THR A 88 -9.08 2.70 -8.05
CA THR A 88 -8.81 1.49 -8.85
C THR A 88 -10.12 0.80 -9.18
N LEU A 89 -10.45 0.71 -10.47
CA LEU A 89 -11.61 -0.04 -10.99
C LEU A 89 -11.64 -1.51 -10.52
N ALA A 90 -10.47 -2.07 -10.16
CA ALA A 90 -10.36 -3.35 -9.49
C ALA A 90 -10.67 -3.18 -8.00
N GLY A 91 -11.80 -3.74 -7.56
CA GLY A 91 -12.20 -3.69 -6.15
C GLY A 91 -11.29 -4.53 -5.24
N PHE A 92 -11.32 -4.26 -3.94
CA PHE A 92 -10.50 -4.88 -2.88
C PHE A 92 -10.24 -6.37 -3.05
N THR A 93 -11.31 -7.11 -3.32
CA THR A 93 -11.30 -8.56 -3.46
C THR A 93 -10.48 -9.00 -4.68
N GLU A 94 -10.55 -8.24 -5.77
CA GLU A 94 -9.81 -8.52 -7.00
C GLU A 94 -8.32 -8.22 -6.81
N ASN A 95 -8.00 -7.06 -6.23
CA ASN A 95 -6.61 -6.69 -5.94
C ASN A 95 -5.93 -7.65 -4.95
N ALA A 96 -6.66 -8.12 -3.94
CA ALA A 96 -6.16 -9.13 -3.00
C ALA A 96 -5.86 -10.47 -3.69
N ARG A 97 -6.76 -10.93 -4.57
CA ARG A 97 -6.61 -12.22 -5.28
C ARG A 97 -5.49 -12.20 -6.32
N GLU A 98 -5.32 -11.11 -7.07
CA GLU A 98 -4.19 -10.94 -8.00
C GLU A 98 -2.84 -11.08 -7.28
N ARG A 99 -2.81 -10.77 -5.98
CA ARG A 99 -1.63 -10.87 -5.12
C ARG A 99 -1.55 -12.18 -4.34
N GLY A 100 -2.41 -13.15 -4.64
CA GLY A 100 -2.44 -14.46 -3.98
C GLY A 100 -2.92 -14.44 -2.52
N LEU A 101 -3.48 -13.32 -2.04
CA LEU A 101 -4.04 -13.20 -0.70
C LEU A 101 -5.49 -13.68 -0.70
N ASN A 102 -5.98 -14.18 0.43
CA ASN A 102 -7.38 -14.56 0.60
C ASN A 102 -8.19 -13.40 1.21
N PRO A 103 -8.94 -12.62 0.41
CA PRO A 103 -9.78 -11.55 0.94
C PRO A 103 -10.99 -12.10 1.68
N GLY A 104 -11.27 -11.51 2.84
CA GLY A 104 -12.51 -11.70 3.57
C GLY A 104 -13.14 -10.37 3.97
N ALA A 105 -14.35 -10.45 4.51
CA ALA A 105 -15.00 -9.33 5.15
C ALA A 105 -15.89 -9.84 6.28
N ARG A 106 -15.94 -9.07 7.36
CA ARG A 106 -16.90 -9.25 8.45
C ARG A 106 -17.79 -8.01 8.48
N ILE A 107 -19.07 -8.21 8.20
CA ILE A 107 -20.08 -7.14 8.30
C ILE A 107 -20.23 -6.75 9.77
N ILE A 108 -20.16 -5.45 10.04
CA ILE A 108 -20.41 -4.86 11.36
C ILE A 108 -21.86 -4.39 11.41
N CYS A 109 -22.30 -3.68 10.38
CA CYS A 109 -23.65 -3.15 10.26
C CYS A 109 -24.14 -3.32 8.82
N GLN A 110 -25.40 -3.75 8.67
CA GLN A 110 -26.10 -3.73 7.40
C GLN A 110 -27.54 -3.33 7.67
N GLN A 111 -27.95 -2.17 7.15
CA GLN A 111 -29.30 -1.68 7.35
C GLN A 111 -29.82 -0.96 6.11
N ALA A 112 -31.14 -1.06 5.91
CA ALA A 112 -31.86 -0.18 5.01
C ALA A 112 -32.30 1.05 5.79
N ARG A 113 -31.96 2.24 5.31
CA ARG A 113 -32.37 3.50 5.91
C ARG A 113 -32.62 4.56 4.84
N PRO A 114 -33.39 5.61 5.14
CA PRO A 114 -33.46 6.78 4.28
C PRO A 114 -32.07 7.42 4.09
N ALA A 115 -31.78 7.84 2.86
CA ALA A 115 -30.60 8.63 2.54
C ALA A 115 -30.69 10.02 3.21
N SER A 116 -29.56 10.49 3.72
CA SER A 116 -29.40 11.89 4.11
C SER A 116 -29.49 12.80 2.89
N PHE A 117 -29.64 14.10 3.12
CA PHE A 117 -29.68 15.08 2.02
C PHE A 117 -28.39 15.05 1.18
N GLU A 118 -27.23 15.02 1.84
CA GLU A 118 -25.91 14.97 1.19
C GLU A 118 -25.72 13.67 0.39
N GLU A 119 -26.15 12.54 0.95
CA GLU A 119 -26.09 11.24 0.27
C GLU A 119 -27.00 11.20 -0.97
N ALA A 120 -28.23 11.73 -0.84
CA ALA A 120 -29.18 11.78 -1.95
C ALA A 120 -28.67 12.68 -3.09
N GLU A 121 -28.08 13.83 -2.75
CA GLU A 121 -27.48 14.74 -3.74
C GLU A 121 -26.28 14.09 -4.44
N ALA A 122 -25.34 13.52 -3.66
CA ALA A 122 -24.14 12.88 -4.20
C ALA A 122 -24.46 11.67 -5.09
N MET A 123 -25.55 10.94 -4.80
CA MET A 123 -25.97 9.77 -5.57
C MET A 123 -27.06 10.06 -6.62
N GLY A 124 -27.57 11.29 -6.72
CA GLY A 124 -28.66 11.65 -7.63
C GLY A 124 -30.00 10.95 -7.31
N LEU A 125 -30.25 10.67 -6.04
CA LEU A 125 -31.47 10.01 -5.56
C LEU A 125 -32.55 11.03 -5.18
N SER A 126 -33.79 10.56 -5.08
CA SER A 126 -34.85 11.35 -4.45
C SER A 126 -34.55 11.57 -2.95
N PRO A 127 -34.92 12.73 -2.37
CA PRO A 127 -34.79 12.95 -0.94
C PRO A 127 -35.44 11.82 -0.13
N ALA A 128 -34.73 11.34 0.89
CA ALA A 128 -35.15 10.21 1.74
C ALA A 128 -35.39 8.88 1.00
N ALA A 129 -34.81 8.68 -0.19
CA ALA A 129 -34.79 7.37 -0.84
C ALA A 129 -34.15 6.31 0.08
N GLU A 130 -34.71 5.11 0.09
CA GLU A 130 -34.16 3.97 0.83
C GLU A 130 -32.80 3.57 0.25
N ILE A 131 -31.77 3.54 1.09
CA ILE A 131 -30.42 3.10 0.76
C ILE A 131 -29.99 1.96 1.68
N VAL A 132 -29.08 1.13 1.20
CA VAL A 132 -28.44 0.09 2.02
C VAL A 132 -27.10 0.60 2.50
N GLU A 133 -26.99 0.81 3.80
CA GLU A 133 -25.74 1.11 4.49
C GLU A 133 -25.06 -0.19 4.90
N ILE A 134 -23.79 -0.35 4.51
CA ILE A 134 -22.99 -1.53 4.85
C ILE A 134 -21.67 -1.08 5.48
N GLU A 135 -21.53 -1.29 6.78
CA GLU A 135 -20.26 -1.19 7.49
C GLU A 135 -19.62 -2.57 7.57
N ARG A 136 -18.36 -2.68 7.17
CA ARG A 136 -17.62 -3.96 7.22
C ARG A 136 -16.16 -3.75 7.55
N VAL A 137 -15.60 -4.67 8.31
CA VAL A 137 -14.15 -4.86 8.44
C VAL A 137 -13.72 -5.78 7.33
N ARG A 138 -12.78 -5.34 6.50
CA ARG A 138 -12.16 -6.21 5.49
C ARG A 138 -10.98 -6.96 6.10
N THR A 139 -10.72 -8.17 5.61
CA THR A 139 -9.63 -9.02 6.09
C THR A 139 -8.78 -9.53 4.94
N LEU A 140 -7.51 -9.81 5.24
CA LEU A 140 -6.60 -10.55 4.38
C LEU A 140 -5.98 -11.69 5.19
N ASP A 141 -6.16 -12.91 4.69
CA ASP A 141 -5.75 -14.14 5.34
C ASP A 141 -6.24 -14.20 6.80
N GLY A 142 -7.49 -13.78 7.00
CA GLY A 142 -8.16 -13.78 8.29
C GLY A 142 -7.84 -12.59 9.21
N LEU A 143 -6.98 -11.65 8.81
CA LEU A 143 -6.60 -10.51 9.66
C LEU A 143 -7.17 -9.17 9.17
N PRO A 144 -7.72 -8.32 10.07
CA PRO A 144 -8.25 -7.00 9.73
C PRO A 144 -7.21 -6.08 9.10
N THR A 145 -7.63 -5.28 8.11
CA THR A 145 -6.78 -4.30 7.40
C THR A 145 -7.24 -2.87 7.61
#